data_AF-A0A8H4YQS4-F1
#
_entry.id   AF-A0A8H4YQS4-F1
#
_cell.length_a   1.000
_cell.length_b   1.000
_cell.length_c   1.000
_cell.angle_alpha   90.00
_cell.angle_beta   90.00
_cell.angle_gamma   90.00
#
_symmetry.space_group_name_H-M   'P 1'
#
loop_
_entity.id
_entity.type
_entity.pdbx_description
1 polymer ?
#
loop_
_entity_poly.entity_id
_entity_poly.type
_entity_poly.pdbx_seq_one_letter_code
_entity_poly.pdbx_strand_id
1 'polypeptide(L)'
;VDAIKKAAYNAAADLAFVAPETIIPRLLETLSRDLNAEQLHDIGPVEAAIFRTPEGTVFVDVLAKKSQQVLDKNKKDYDILKWEEELRSQLEKKKGQQKKLTPEENAKVNAQLKKESLIRQSITEIEARLLRGIGIIRSLATGPPTDAAQWLGTAVSLLIGIMDAGATMITGDAAPLAYITCAEKVTERLGSMRPFVGVAALRLRGVSLAENY
;
A
#
# COMPACT_ATOMS: atom_id res chain seq x y z
N VAL A 1 -7.38 -5.48 -12.25
CA VAL A 1 -7.45 -4.02 -12.48
C VAL A 1 -8.74 -3.75 -13.20
N ASP A 2 -9.55 -2.85 -12.67
CA ASP A 2 -10.82 -2.41 -13.25
C ASP A 2 -10.60 -1.92 -14.71
N ALA A 3 -11.39 -2.47 -15.65
CA ALA A 3 -11.24 -2.20 -17.09
C ALA A 3 -11.33 -0.70 -17.40
N ILE A 4 -12.15 0.03 -16.63
CA ILE A 4 -12.34 1.47 -16.77
C ILE A 4 -11.05 2.23 -16.43
N LYS A 5 -10.39 1.86 -15.32
CA LYS A 5 -9.12 2.49 -14.90
C LYS A 5 -8.03 2.27 -15.96
N LYS A 6 -7.92 1.05 -16.48
CA LYS A 6 -6.93 0.74 -17.53
C LYS A 6 -7.18 1.54 -18.81
N ALA A 7 -8.43 1.65 -19.24
CA ALA A 7 -8.80 2.47 -20.39
C ALA A 7 -8.43 3.95 -20.19
N ALA A 8 -8.69 4.50 -19.00
CA ALA A 8 -8.34 5.88 -18.67
C ALA A 8 -6.82 6.13 -18.72
N TYR A 9 -6.00 5.22 -18.19
CA TYR A 9 -4.53 5.35 -18.22
C TYR A 9 -3.98 5.28 -19.65
N ASN A 10 -4.53 4.38 -20.47
CA ASN A 10 -4.13 4.27 -21.87
C ASN A 10 -4.53 5.52 -22.67
N ALA A 11 -5.74 6.05 -22.45
CA ALA A 11 -6.16 7.28 -23.09
C ALA A 11 -5.26 8.47 -22.72
N ALA A 12 -4.76 8.54 -21.48
CA ALA A 12 -3.78 9.56 -21.09
C ALA A 12 -2.46 9.43 -21.87
N ALA A 13 -1.97 8.21 -22.10
CA ALA A 13 -0.79 7.97 -22.92
C ALA A 13 -1.03 8.28 -24.41
N ASP A 14 -2.19 7.93 -24.94
CA ASP A 14 -2.56 8.26 -26.33
C ASP A 14 -2.63 9.77 -26.55
N LEU A 15 -3.20 10.52 -25.59
CA LEU A 15 -3.23 11.98 -25.64
C LEU A 15 -1.81 12.59 -25.57
N ALA A 16 -0.93 12.02 -24.73
CA ALA A 16 0.47 12.46 -24.65
C ALA A 16 1.22 12.23 -25.96
N PHE A 17 0.89 11.17 -26.69
CA PHE A 17 1.42 10.90 -28.03
C PHE A 17 0.89 11.87 -29.08
N VAL A 18 -0.41 12.18 -29.05
CA VAL A 18 -1.07 13.06 -30.04
C VAL A 18 -0.68 14.53 -29.87
N ALA A 19 -0.57 15.01 -28.63
CA ALA A 19 -0.31 16.43 -28.32
C ALA A 19 0.69 16.60 -27.17
N PRO A 20 1.96 16.18 -27.34
CA PRO A 20 2.95 16.13 -26.26
C PRO A 20 3.18 17.48 -25.58
N GLU A 21 3.31 18.55 -26.36
CA GLU A 21 3.60 19.91 -25.85
C GLU A 21 2.52 20.44 -24.89
N THR A 22 1.28 19.98 -25.03
CA THR A 22 0.16 20.41 -24.17
C THR A 22 -0.17 19.39 -23.09
N ILE A 23 -0.14 18.11 -23.43
CA ILE A 23 -0.63 17.04 -22.54
C ILE A 23 0.42 16.63 -21.52
N ILE A 24 1.70 16.53 -21.89
CA ILE A 24 2.74 16.09 -20.95
C ILE A 24 2.86 17.04 -19.76
N PRO A 25 2.90 18.39 -19.93
CA PRO A 25 2.93 19.30 -18.78
C PRO A 25 1.73 19.12 -17.84
N ARG A 26 0.52 18.92 -18.39
CA ARG A 26 -0.71 18.69 -17.61
C ARG A 26 -0.69 17.36 -16.87
N LEU A 27 -0.16 16.31 -17.51
CA LEU A 27 0.02 15.02 -16.86
C LEU A 27 1.03 15.13 -15.73
N LEU A 28 2.15 15.82 -15.91
CA LEU A 28 3.15 16.02 -14.86
C LEU A 28 2.59 16.80 -13.66
N GLU A 29 1.76 17.82 -13.89
CA GLU A 29 1.05 18.52 -12.82
C GLU A 29 0.12 17.57 -12.05
N THR A 30 -0.65 16.76 -12.78
CA THR A 30 -1.56 15.76 -12.19
C THR A 30 -0.78 14.71 -11.39
N LEU A 31 0.31 14.19 -11.95
CA LEU A 31 1.18 13.21 -11.30
C LEU A 31 1.84 13.79 -10.05
N SER A 32 2.28 15.04 -10.08
CA SER A 32 2.90 15.70 -8.92
C SER A 32 1.91 15.86 -7.77
N ARG A 33 0.63 16.12 -8.08
CA ARG A 33 -0.44 16.14 -7.09
C ARG A 33 -0.81 14.75 -6.57
N ASP A 34 -0.90 13.78 -7.46
CA ASP A 34 -1.35 12.41 -7.11
C ASP A 34 -0.29 11.62 -6.35
N LEU A 35 0.98 11.84 -6.69
CA LEU A 35 2.14 11.17 -6.12
C LEU A 35 2.90 12.09 -5.16
N ASN A 36 2.20 13.02 -4.48
CA ASN A 36 2.81 13.83 -3.43
C ASN A 36 3.03 12.96 -2.18
N ALA A 37 4.30 12.77 -1.80
CA ALA A 37 4.71 12.02 -0.62
C ALA A 37 4.16 12.59 0.69
N GLU A 38 3.85 13.89 0.78
CA GLU A 38 3.28 14.51 1.98
C GLU A 38 1.93 13.89 2.39
N GLN A 39 1.17 13.35 1.43
CA GLN A 39 -0.11 12.68 1.71
C GLN A 39 0.05 11.36 2.48
N LEU A 40 1.28 10.84 2.56
CA LEU A 40 1.60 9.57 3.24
C LEU A 40 2.12 9.79 4.66
N HIS A 41 2.35 11.03 5.08
CA HIS A 41 2.95 11.34 6.38
C HIS A 41 2.17 10.74 7.57
N ASP A 42 0.83 10.73 7.45
CA ASP A 42 -0.06 10.23 8.51
C ASP A 42 -0.38 8.73 8.36
N ILE A 43 0.21 8.05 7.37
CA ILE A 43 0.00 6.62 7.13
C ILE A 43 1.15 5.82 7.74
N GLY A 44 0.99 5.48 9.02
CA GLY A 44 1.89 4.59 9.72
C GLY A 44 1.54 3.10 9.59
N PRO A 45 2.30 2.22 10.27
CA PRO A 45 2.01 0.79 10.32
C PRO A 45 0.63 0.45 10.88
N VAL A 46 0.11 1.28 11.79
CA VAL A 46 -1.19 1.08 12.43
C VAL A 46 -2.32 1.41 11.46
N GLU A 47 -2.23 2.54 10.77
CA GLU A 47 -3.19 3.00 9.76
C GLU A 47 -3.25 2.02 8.59
N ALA A 48 -2.08 1.56 8.12
CA ALA A 48 -2.00 0.52 7.10
C ALA A 48 -2.63 -0.81 7.55
N ALA A 49 -2.48 -1.18 8.82
CA ALA A 49 -3.10 -2.39 9.36
C ALA A 49 -4.62 -2.25 9.53
N ILE A 50 -5.11 -1.07 9.95
CA ILE A 50 -6.54 -0.72 9.96
C ILE A 50 -7.12 -0.86 8.54
N PHE A 51 -6.42 -0.34 7.53
CA PHE A 51 -6.85 -0.40 6.14
C PHE A 51 -6.96 -1.85 5.60
N ARG A 52 -6.00 -2.71 5.94
CA ARG A 52 -6.02 -4.14 5.55
C ARG A 52 -7.08 -4.96 6.30
N THR A 53 -7.63 -4.42 7.37
CA THR A 53 -8.64 -5.09 8.19
C THR A 53 -10.04 -4.87 7.61
N PRO A 54 -10.82 -5.93 7.31
CA PRO A 54 -12.15 -5.80 6.70
C PRO A 54 -13.09 -4.87 7.46
N GLU A 55 -13.96 -4.17 6.73
CA GLU A 55 -15.00 -3.34 7.34
C GLU A 55 -15.88 -4.17 8.29
N GLY A 56 -16.28 -3.55 9.41
CA GLY A 56 -17.07 -4.21 10.46
C GLY A 56 -16.24 -4.97 11.49
N THR A 57 -14.92 -5.06 11.32
CA THR A 57 -14.00 -5.58 12.35
C THR A 57 -13.13 -4.46 12.91
N VAL A 58 -13.01 -4.42 14.24
CA VAL A 58 -12.16 -3.46 14.93
C VAL A 58 -10.73 -3.97 14.91
N PHE A 59 -9.81 -3.19 14.37
CA PHE A 59 -8.38 -3.53 14.40
C PHE A 59 -7.80 -3.30 15.80
N VAL A 60 -8.11 -2.15 16.43
CA VAL A 60 -7.67 -1.86 17.80
C VAL A 60 -8.72 -2.37 18.79
N ASP A 61 -8.50 -3.57 19.35
CA ASP A 61 -9.39 -4.14 20.35
C ASP A 61 -9.37 -3.32 21.65
N VAL A 62 -10.31 -2.37 21.75
CA VAL A 62 -10.52 -1.50 22.93
C VAL A 62 -11.06 -2.26 24.15
N LEU A 63 -11.43 -3.54 24.00
CA LEU A 63 -11.89 -4.41 25.09
C LEU A 63 -10.78 -5.34 25.61
N ALA A 64 -9.66 -5.43 24.90
CA ALA A 64 -8.46 -6.09 25.39
C ALA A 64 -7.87 -5.27 26.55
N LYS A 65 -8.17 -5.69 27.79
CA LYS A 65 -7.40 -5.21 28.95
C LYS A 65 -5.92 -5.49 28.68
N LYS A 66 -5.06 -4.47 28.81
CA LYS A 66 -3.59 -4.62 28.85
C LYS A 66 -3.24 -5.75 29.82
N SER A 67 -3.02 -6.96 29.30
CA SER A 67 -2.44 -8.05 30.07
C SER A 67 -0.95 -7.76 30.17
N GLN A 68 -0.61 -6.94 31.14
CA GLN A 68 0.76 -6.77 31.62
C GLN A 68 1.14 -8.10 32.29
N GLN A 69 1.54 -9.08 31.48
CA GLN A 69 2.12 -10.32 31.99
C GLN A 69 3.54 -9.99 32.45
N VAL A 70 3.67 -9.73 33.74
CA VAL A 70 4.93 -9.84 34.47
C VAL A 70 5.39 -11.28 34.31
N LEU A 71 6.44 -11.47 33.52
CA LEU A 71 7.13 -12.74 33.37
C LEU A 71 7.93 -13.01 34.65
N ASP A 72 7.41 -13.87 35.52
CA ASP A 72 8.20 -14.46 36.59
C ASP A 72 8.81 -15.79 36.13
N LYS A 73 10.14 -15.85 36.17
CA LYS A 73 10.96 -17.01 35.80
C LYS A 73 10.99 -17.99 36.96
N ASN A 74 10.37 -19.17 36.83
CA ASN A 74 11.00 -20.46 37.23
C ASN A 74 10.10 -21.71 37.07
N LYS A 75 10.72 -22.75 36.46
CA LYS A 75 10.51 -24.21 36.56
C LYS A 75 9.48 -24.95 35.67
N LYS A 76 10.07 -25.80 34.81
CA LYS A 76 9.72 -27.19 34.43
C LYS A 76 8.32 -27.49 33.86
N ASP A 77 8.20 -27.36 32.54
CA ASP A 77 7.74 -28.31 31.51
C ASP A 77 6.57 -29.31 31.75
N TYR A 78 5.72 -29.11 32.75
CA TYR A 78 4.42 -29.78 32.83
C TYR A 78 3.27 -28.77 32.84
N ASP A 79 3.50 -27.58 33.40
CA ASP A 79 2.52 -26.49 33.38
C ASP A 79 2.35 -25.87 31.99
N ILE A 80 3.32 -26.03 31.07
CA ILE A 80 3.23 -25.45 29.71
C ILE A 80 2.22 -26.21 28.84
N LEU A 81 2.15 -27.55 28.93
CA LEU A 81 1.18 -28.35 28.16
C LEU A 81 -0.25 -28.19 28.69
N LYS A 82 -0.42 -28.17 30.02
CA LYS A 82 -1.71 -27.84 30.64
C LYS A 82 -2.11 -26.39 30.35
N TRP A 83 -1.15 -25.48 30.34
CA TRP A 83 -1.37 -24.09 29.95
C TRP A 83 -1.76 -23.97 28.48
N GLU A 84 -1.16 -24.73 27.55
CA GLU A 84 -1.55 -24.72 26.14
C GLU A 84 -2.95 -25.32 25.91
N GLU A 85 -3.32 -26.36 26.65
CA GLU A 85 -4.68 -26.92 26.63
C GLU A 85 -5.70 -26.00 27.31
N GLU A 86 -5.34 -25.33 28.40
CA GLU A 86 -6.15 -24.29 29.03
C GLU A 86 -6.26 -23.04 28.15
N LEU A 87 -5.21 -22.66 27.43
CA LEU A 87 -5.19 -21.52 26.52
C LEU A 87 -6.01 -21.83 25.26
N ARG A 88 -5.88 -23.04 24.69
CA ARG A 88 -6.74 -23.51 23.59
C ARG A 88 -8.19 -23.64 24.03
N SER A 89 -8.47 -24.19 25.20
CA SER A 89 -9.85 -24.29 25.71
C SER A 89 -10.43 -22.94 26.10
N GLN A 90 -9.63 -21.96 26.52
CA GLN A 90 -10.05 -20.57 26.71
C GLN A 90 -10.28 -19.85 25.38
N LEU A 91 -9.50 -20.14 24.33
CA LEU A 91 -9.71 -19.62 22.97
C LEU A 91 -10.96 -20.22 22.32
N GLU A 92 -11.19 -21.53 22.48
CA GLU A 92 -12.39 -22.23 22.01
C GLU A 92 -13.64 -21.77 22.79
N LYS A 93 -13.56 -21.59 24.11
CA LYS A 93 -14.65 -21.02 24.93
C LYS A 93 -14.92 -19.54 24.62
N LYS A 94 -13.90 -18.78 24.20
CA LYS A 94 -14.05 -17.37 23.77
C LYS A 94 -14.61 -17.21 22.35
N LYS A 95 -14.51 -18.23 21.48
CA LYS A 95 -15.21 -18.26 20.18
C LYS A 95 -16.71 -18.53 20.31
N GLY A 96 -17.16 -19.14 21.41
CA GLY A 96 -18.55 -19.60 21.59
C GLY A 96 -19.47 -18.71 22.43
N GLN A 97 -18.99 -17.60 23.00
CA GLN A 97 -19.85 -16.67 23.74
C GLN A 97 -19.82 -15.29 23.08
N GLN A 98 -20.89 -14.99 22.32
CA GLN A 98 -21.34 -13.62 22.13
C GLN A 98 -21.56 -13.01 23.52
N LYS A 99 -20.51 -12.46 24.10
CA LYS A 99 -20.59 -11.60 25.28
C LYS A 99 -21.55 -10.49 24.86
N LYS A 100 -22.75 -10.45 25.46
CA LYS A 100 -23.64 -9.28 25.35
C LYS A 100 -22.86 -8.11 25.92
N LEU A 101 -22.20 -7.36 25.04
CA LEU A 101 -21.49 -6.15 25.38
C LEU A 101 -22.46 -5.24 26.12
N THR A 102 -22.02 -4.70 27.26
CA THR A 102 -22.81 -3.70 27.98
C THR A 102 -23.04 -2.48 27.06
N PRO A 103 -24.12 -1.70 27.24
CA PRO A 103 -24.40 -0.53 26.38
C PRO A 103 -23.21 0.43 26.27
N GLU A 104 -22.41 0.55 27.32
CA GLU A 104 -21.19 1.36 27.36
C GLU A 104 -20.02 0.75 26.57
N GLU A 105 -19.84 -0.57 26.63
CA GLU A 105 -18.84 -1.28 25.82
C GLU A 105 -19.22 -1.26 24.34
N ASN A 106 -20.51 -1.42 24.02
CA ASN A 106 -21.04 -1.25 22.67
C ASN A 106 -20.84 0.16 22.14
N ALA A 107 -21.04 1.19 22.97
CA ALA A 107 -20.78 2.58 22.58
C ALA A 107 -19.30 2.81 22.26
N LYS A 108 -18.37 2.23 23.05
CA LYS A 108 -16.92 2.33 22.81
C LYS A 108 -16.49 1.61 21.53
N VAL A 109 -17.00 0.41 21.28
CA VAL A 109 -16.74 -0.35 20.04
C VAL A 109 -17.29 0.40 18.83
N ASN A 110 -18.53 0.91 18.89
CA ASN A 110 -19.12 1.68 17.79
C ASN A 110 -18.37 3.00 17.54
N ALA A 111 -17.90 3.68 18.59
CA ALA A 111 -17.09 4.87 18.44
C ALA A 111 -15.75 4.57 17.75
N GLN A 112 -15.11 3.44 18.10
CA GLN A 112 -13.86 3.01 17.47
C GLN A 112 -14.07 2.58 16.02
N LEU A 113 -15.13 1.82 15.72
CA LEU A 113 -15.49 1.45 14.35
C LEU A 113 -15.70 2.68 13.46
N LYS A 114 -16.36 3.72 13.97
CA LYS A 114 -16.52 4.99 13.23
C LYS A 114 -15.18 5.64 12.94
N LYS A 115 -14.26 5.69 13.90
CA LYS A 115 -12.91 6.24 13.69
C LYS A 115 -12.13 5.44 12.66
N GLU A 116 -12.10 4.12 12.80
CA GLU A 116 -11.39 3.24 11.85
C GLU A 116 -12.04 3.28 10.45
N SER A 117 -13.35 3.46 10.34
CA SER A 117 -14.03 3.65 9.05
C SER A 117 -13.60 4.94 8.36
N LEU A 118 -13.48 6.05 9.09
CA LEU A 118 -12.95 7.32 8.54
C LEU A 118 -11.50 7.17 8.08
N ILE A 119 -10.67 6.47 8.85
CA ILE A 119 -9.29 6.16 8.47
C ILE A 119 -9.26 5.34 7.18
N ARG A 120 -10.08 4.27 7.08
CA ARG A 120 -10.19 3.46 5.86
C ARG A 120 -10.59 4.29 4.65
N GLN A 121 -11.59 5.16 4.78
CA GLN A 121 -12.03 6.04 3.70
C GLN A 121 -10.91 6.98 3.24
N SER A 122 -10.25 7.66 4.18
CA SER A 122 -9.12 8.56 3.87
C SER A 122 -8.00 7.83 3.13
N ILE A 123 -7.64 6.63 3.59
CA ILE A 123 -6.59 5.82 2.96
C ILE A 123 -7.02 5.32 1.57
N THR A 124 -8.30 4.97 1.39
CA THR A 124 -8.85 4.53 0.11
C THR A 124 -8.77 5.65 -0.94
N GLU A 125 -9.05 6.89 -0.55
CA GLU A 125 -8.91 8.05 -1.44
C GLU A 125 -7.46 8.30 -1.84
N ILE A 126 -6.53 8.19 -0.89
CA ILE A 126 -5.09 8.32 -1.14
C ILE A 126 -4.62 7.20 -2.08
N GLU A 127 -4.97 5.95 -1.77
CA GLU A 127 -4.64 4.79 -2.61
C GLU A 127 -5.17 4.97 -4.05
N ALA A 128 -6.41 5.45 -4.21
CA ALA A 128 -6.98 5.68 -5.53
C ALA A 128 -6.21 6.73 -6.34
N ARG A 129 -5.73 7.82 -5.70
CA ARG A 129 -4.88 8.82 -6.35
C ARG A 129 -3.51 8.25 -6.73
N LEU A 130 -2.88 7.53 -5.82
CA LEU A 130 -1.59 6.87 -6.07
C LEU A 130 -1.69 5.89 -7.24
N LEU A 131 -2.68 4.99 -7.21
CA LEU A 131 -2.90 4.00 -8.28
C LEU A 131 -3.23 4.64 -9.62
N ARG A 132 -3.87 5.83 -9.63
CA ARG A 132 -4.08 6.61 -10.85
C ARG A 132 -2.75 7.10 -11.41
N GLY A 133 -1.93 7.78 -10.61
CA GLY A 133 -0.66 8.30 -11.09
C GLY A 133 0.32 7.20 -11.51
N ILE A 134 0.44 6.14 -10.71
CA ILE A 134 1.24 4.94 -11.03
C ILE A 134 0.76 4.31 -12.36
N GLY A 135 -0.56 4.21 -12.52
CA GLY A 135 -1.18 3.66 -13.72
C GLY A 135 -0.86 4.47 -14.99
N ILE A 136 -0.96 5.80 -14.91
CA ILE A 136 -0.62 6.71 -16.01
C ILE A 136 0.86 6.56 -16.39
N ILE A 137 1.77 6.56 -15.41
CA ILE A 137 3.22 6.40 -15.68
C ILE A 137 3.49 5.06 -16.37
N ARG A 138 2.87 3.97 -15.90
CA ARG A 138 3.02 2.67 -16.55
C ARG A 138 2.49 2.69 -17.99
N SER A 139 1.34 3.32 -18.23
CA SER A 139 0.78 3.44 -19.58
C SER A 139 1.62 4.35 -20.49
N LEU A 140 2.28 5.39 -19.98
CA LEU A 140 3.26 6.18 -20.75
C LEU A 140 4.49 5.35 -21.14
N ALA A 141 4.92 4.44 -20.26
CA ALA A 141 6.02 3.52 -20.54
C ALA A 141 5.64 2.44 -21.57
N THR A 142 4.47 1.82 -21.48
CA THR A 142 4.09 0.73 -22.41
C THR A 142 3.31 1.19 -23.64
N GLY A 143 2.84 2.43 -23.64
CA GLY A 143 1.96 2.99 -24.67
C GLY A 143 2.69 3.48 -25.91
N PRO A 144 2.00 4.28 -26.75
CA PRO A 144 2.57 4.82 -27.99
C PRO A 144 3.89 5.58 -27.77
N PRO A 145 4.73 5.70 -28.81
CA PRO A 145 6.08 6.27 -28.68
C PRO A 145 6.02 7.76 -28.32
N THR A 146 6.16 8.06 -27.04
CA THR A 146 6.23 9.40 -26.47
C THR A 146 7.67 9.69 -26.04
N ASP A 147 8.18 10.89 -26.29
CA ASP A 147 9.55 11.26 -25.92
C ASP A 147 9.76 11.16 -24.40
N ALA A 148 10.57 10.18 -23.99
CA ALA A 148 10.86 9.91 -22.60
C ALA A 148 11.59 11.08 -21.90
N ALA A 149 12.34 11.89 -22.64
CA ALA A 149 13.07 13.02 -22.05
C ALA A 149 12.14 14.05 -21.39
N GLN A 150 10.89 14.13 -21.85
CA GLN A 150 9.92 15.12 -21.37
C GLN A 150 9.22 14.74 -20.06
N TRP A 151 9.19 13.45 -19.68
CA TRP A 151 8.38 13.00 -18.54
C TRP A 151 9.08 11.98 -17.63
N LEU A 152 10.02 11.19 -18.15
CA LEU A 152 10.58 10.02 -17.45
C LEU A 152 11.29 10.42 -16.15
N GLY A 153 12.11 11.48 -16.19
CA GLY A 153 12.84 11.94 -15.01
C GLY A 153 11.92 12.31 -13.86
N THR A 154 10.94 13.18 -14.11
CA THR A 154 9.94 13.60 -13.12
C THR A 154 9.11 12.42 -12.62
N ALA A 155 8.63 11.56 -13.52
CA ALA A 155 7.84 10.38 -13.17
C ALA A 155 8.62 9.42 -12.25
N VAL A 156 9.89 9.16 -12.56
CA VAL A 156 10.77 8.32 -11.75
C VAL A 156 11.02 8.95 -10.37
N SER A 157 11.30 10.25 -10.29
CA SER A 157 11.48 10.95 -9.02
C SER A 157 10.23 10.87 -8.14
N LEU A 158 9.04 11.04 -8.72
CA LEU A 158 7.77 10.93 -8.00
C LEU A 158 7.52 9.50 -7.50
N LEU A 159 7.75 8.48 -8.35
CA LEU A 159 7.63 7.08 -7.94
C LEU A 159 8.57 6.74 -6.78
N ILE A 160 9.83 7.18 -6.86
CA ILE A 160 10.81 6.99 -5.78
C ILE A 160 10.34 7.69 -4.50
N GLY A 161 9.89 8.95 -4.59
CA GLY A 161 9.46 9.73 -3.43
C GLY A 161 8.31 9.07 -2.66
N ILE A 162 7.29 8.56 -3.36
CA ILE A 162 6.19 7.85 -2.68
C ILE A 162 6.61 6.48 -2.13
N MET A 163 7.55 5.79 -2.78
CA MET A 163 8.08 4.51 -2.27
C MET A 163 8.88 4.72 -0.99
N ASP A 164 9.75 5.72 -0.96
CA ASP A 164 10.52 6.10 0.24
C ASP A 164 9.58 6.54 1.38
N ALA A 165 8.44 7.16 1.06
CA ALA A 165 7.40 7.54 2.00
C ALA A 165 6.45 6.38 2.40
N GLY A 166 6.70 5.15 1.95
CA GLY A 166 5.97 3.95 2.41
C GLY A 166 4.67 3.63 1.67
N ALA A 167 4.43 4.20 0.47
CA ALA A 167 3.23 3.91 -0.34
C ALA A 167 3.01 2.42 -0.63
N THR A 168 4.08 1.62 -0.63
CA THR A 168 4.03 0.16 -0.84
C THR A 168 3.20 -0.56 0.22
N MET A 169 3.02 0.02 1.41
CA MET A 169 2.15 -0.55 2.46
C MET A 169 0.68 -0.61 2.04
N ILE A 170 0.26 0.30 1.15
CA ILE A 170 -1.11 0.44 0.68
C ILE A 170 -1.26 -0.06 -0.75
N THR A 171 -0.37 0.36 -1.66
CA THR A 171 -0.48 0.04 -3.09
C THR A 171 0.14 -1.30 -3.48
N GLY A 172 0.80 -1.98 -2.53
CA GLY A 172 1.59 -3.18 -2.80
C GLY A 172 2.69 -2.91 -3.84
N ASP A 173 2.85 -3.84 -4.79
CA ASP A 173 3.90 -3.81 -5.81
C ASP A 173 3.64 -2.83 -6.96
N ALA A 174 2.52 -2.08 -6.96
CA ALA A 174 2.14 -1.24 -8.09
C ALA A 174 3.21 -0.20 -8.48
N ALA A 175 3.74 0.57 -7.52
CA ALA A 175 4.78 1.58 -7.78
C ALA A 175 6.14 0.95 -8.18
N PRO A 176 6.65 -0.07 -7.46
CA PRO A 176 7.85 -0.80 -7.86
C PRO A 176 7.78 -1.36 -9.28
N LEU A 177 6.65 -1.96 -9.66
CA LEU A 177 6.45 -2.51 -11.00
C LEU A 177 6.44 -1.42 -12.07
N ALA A 178 5.76 -0.30 -11.83
CA ALA A 178 5.76 0.83 -12.76
C ALA A 178 7.17 1.43 -12.94
N TYR A 179 7.95 1.51 -11.86
CA TYR A 179 9.35 1.92 -11.91
C TYR A 179 10.20 0.97 -12.78
N ILE A 180 10.01 -0.34 -12.65
CA ILE A 180 10.71 -1.32 -13.51
C ILE A 180 10.24 -1.19 -14.97
N THR A 181 8.95 -1.00 -15.22
CA THR A 181 8.44 -0.79 -16.59
C THR A 181 9.05 0.45 -17.25
N CYS A 182 9.36 1.50 -16.48
CA CYS A 182 10.07 2.68 -17.00
C CYS A 182 11.47 2.33 -17.57
N ALA A 183 12.09 1.22 -17.15
CA ALA A 183 13.37 0.78 -17.69
C ALA A 183 13.30 0.43 -19.18
N GLU A 184 12.12 0.12 -19.73
CA GLU A 184 11.93 -0.10 -21.16
C GLU A 184 12.25 1.16 -21.99
N LYS A 185 12.13 2.36 -21.40
CA LYS A 185 12.43 3.64 -22.04
C LYS A 185 13.91 4.06 -21.94
N VAL A 186 14.74 3.27 -21.26
CA VAL A 186 16.19 3.53 -21.14
C VAL A 186 16.93 2.97 -22.37
N THR A 187 18.18 3.39 -22.56
CA THR A 187 19.03 3.05 -23.72
C THR A 187 18.98 1.57 -24.11
N GLU A 188 18.90 1.33 -25.42
CA GLU A 188 18.81 -0.03 -25.94
C GLU A 188 20.03 -0.89 -25.67
N ARG A 189 21.19 -0.24 -25.45
CA ARG A 189 22.47 -0.88 -25.16
C ARG A 189 22.46 -1.78 -23.93
N LEU A 190 21.53 -1.56 -23.01
CA LEU A 190 21.37 -2.41 -21.82
C LEU A 190 20.64 -3.73 -22.12
N GLY A 191 19.98 -3.86 -23.28
CA GLY A 191 19.32 -5.10 -23.69
C GLY A 191 18.38 -5.66 -22.60
N SER A 192 18.52 -6.96 -22.31
CA SER A 192 17.75 -7.67 -21.28
C SER A 192 18.11 -7.29 -19.84
N MET A 193 19.17 -6.51 -19.61
CA MET A 193 19.59 -6.08 -18.27
C MET A 193 18.80 -4.88 -17.74
N ARG A 194 18.04 -4.16 -18.58
CA ARG A 194 17.24 -2.99 -18.18
C ARG A 194 16.40 -3.22 -16.91
N PRO A 195 15.52 -4.25 -16.84
CA PRO A 195 14.69 -4.45 -15.65
C PRO A 195 15.53 -4.82 -14.41
N PHE A 196 16.61 -5.59 -14.57
CA PHE A 196 17.45 -6.03 -13.46
C PHE A 196 18.21 -4.87 -12.79
N VAL A 197 18.62 -3.86 -13.55
CA VAL A 197 19.18 -2.63 -12.99
C VAL A 197 18.14 -1.90 -12.13
N GLY A 198 16.89 -1.86 -12.61
CA GLY A 198 15.76 -1.32 -11.84
C GLY A 198 15.51 -2.08 -10.54
N VAL A 199 15.45 -3.42 -10.62
CA VAL A 199 15.29 -4.30 -9.45
C VAL A 199 16.42 -4.11 -8.44
N ALA A 200 17.68 -4.04 -8.89
CA ALA A 200 18.82 -3.81 -8.01
C ALA A 200 18.74 -2.45 -7.30
N ALA A 201 18.32 -1.40 -8.02
CA ALA A 201 18.11 -0.07 -7.44
C ALA A 201 17.00 -0.07 -6.37
N LEU A 202 15.91 -0.81 -6.59
CA LEU A 202 14.83 -0.96 -5.62
C LEU A 202 15.29 -1.74 -4.37
N ARG A 203 16.04 -2.83 -4.55
CA ARG A 203 16.58 -3.63 -3.44
C ARG A 203 17.52 -2.82 -2.55
N LEU A 204 18.36 -1.95 -3.13
CA LEU A 204 19.22 -1.03 -2.37
C LEU A 204 18.42 -0.05 -1.50
N ARG A 205 17.18 0.25 -1.87
CA ARG A 205 16.26 1.11 -1.11
C ARG A 205 15.39 0.34 -0.12
N GLY A 206 15.60 -0.97 0.05
CA GLY A 206 14.79 -1.81 0.93
C GLY A 206 13.39 -2.12 0.38
N VAL A 207 13.12 -1.85 -0.90
CA VAL A 207 11.87 -2.22 -1.56
C VAL A 207 11.99 -3.66 -2.07
N SER A 208 11.25 -4.58 -1.46
CA SER A 208 11.18 -5.97 -1.90
C SER A 208 10.05 -6.17 -2.90
N LEU A 209 10.31 -6.95 -3.94
CA LEU A 209 9.32 -7.43 -4.91
C LEU A 209 9.14 -8.94 -4.71
N ALA A 210 7.99 -9.50 -5.09
CA ALA A 210 7.78 -10.94 -5.07
C ALA A 210 8.88 -11.69 -5.88
N GLU A 211 9.23 -12.90 -5.44
CA GLU A 211 10.38 -13.71 -5.91
C GLU A 211 10.46 -13.98 -7.42
N ASN A 212 9.41 -13.65 -8.18
CA ASN A 212 9.32 -13.87 -9.63
C ASN A 212 9.88 -12.70 -10.48
N TYR A 213 10.70 -11.82 -9.89
CA TYR A 213 11.41 -10.71 -10.56
C TYR A 213 12.93 -10.81 -10.44
#